data_AF-A0A1A6HK10-F1
#
_entry.id   AF-A0A1A6HK10-F1
#
_cell.length_a   1.000
_cell.length_b   1.000
_cell.length_c   1.000
_cell.angle_alpha   90.00
_cell.angle_beta   90.00
_cell.angle_gamma   90.00
#
_symmetry.space_group_name_H-M   'P 1'
#
loop_
_entity.id
_entity.type
_entity.pdbx_description
1 polymer ?
#
loop_
_entity_poly.entity_id
_entity_poly.type
_entity_poly.pdbx_seq_one_letter_code
_entity_poly.pdbx_strand_id
1 'polypeptide(L)'
;ISNLYIYDTVLLLANAFHKKLEDRKWHSMASLSCIRKNSKPWQGGRSMLETIKKGGVNGLTGELEFGENGGNPNVHFEILGTNYGEELGRGVRK
;
A
#
# COMPACT_ATOMS: atom_id res chain seq x y z
N ILE A 1 10.24 -0.09 -4.31
CA ILE A 1 9.14 -0.39 -3.37
C ILE A 1 9.77 -0.49 -1.98
N SER A 2 9.29 0.28 -1.00
CA SER A 2 9.86 0.23 0.36
C SER A 2 9.30 -0.96 1.15
N ASN A 3 10.03 -1.42 2.18
CA ASN A 3 9.58 -2.50 3.05
C ASN A 3 8.29 -2.16 3.81
N LEU A 4 8.05 -0.88 4.08
CA LEU A 4 6.83 -0.40 4.75
C LEU A 4 5.58 -0.69 3.91
N TYR A 5 5.65 -0.45 2.60
CA TYR A 5 4.54 -0.78 1.68
C TYR A 5 4.25 -2.28 1.62
N ILE A 6 5.26 -3.14 1.76
CA ILE A 6 5.04 -4.59 1.78
C ILE A 6 4.24 -5.01 3.02
N TYR A 7 4.58 -4.46 4.19
CA TYR A 7 3.85 -4.71 5.43
C TYR A 7 2.38 -4.31 5.29
N ASP A 8 2.13 -3.07 4.86
CA ASP A 8 0.78 -2.52 4.73
C ASP A 8 -0.03 -3.26 3.65
N THR A 9 0.63 -3.72 2.58
CA THR A 9 -0.02 -4.55 1.54
C THR A 9 -0.52 -5.87 2.12
N VAL A 10 0.27 -6.55 2.96
CA VAL A 10 -0.17 -7.80 3.61
C VAL A 10 -1.33 -7.54 4.56
N LEU A 11 -1.29 -6.44 5.32
CA LEU A 11 -2.37 -6.01 6.20
C LEU A 11 -3.67 -5.75 5.42
N LEU A 12 -3.59 -5.04 4.30
CA LEU A 12 -4.73 -4.77 3.40
C LEU A 12 -5.32 -6.07 2.84
N LEU A 13 -4.49 -7.00 2.37
CA LEU A 13 -4.95 -8.30 1.86
C LEU A 13 -5.63 -9.13 2.95
N ALA A 14 -5.07 -9.15 4.17
CA ALA A 14 -5.68 -9.85 5.29
C ALA A 14 -7.08 -9.30 5.63
N ASN A 15 -7.24 -7.98 5.65
CA ASN A 15 -8.54 -7.34 5.86
C ASN A 15 -9.54 -7.63 4.71
N ALA A 16 -9.07 -7.65 3.47
CA ALA A 16 -9.90 -8.03 2.32
C ALA A 16 -10.39 -9.48 2.42
N PHE A 17 -9.52 -10.42 2.82
CA PHE A 17 -9.90 -11.82 3.03
C PHE A 17 -10.88 -11.98 4.19
N HIS A 18 -10.63 -11.31 5.32
CA HIS A 18 -11.52 -11.30 6.47
C HIS A 18 -12.91 -10.81 6.07
N LYS A 19 -13.02 -9.65 5.42
CA LYS A 19 -14.29 -9.11 4.92
C LYS A 19 -15.01 -10.08 3.96
N LYS A 20 -14.28 -10.72 3.05
CA LYS A 20 -14.85 -11.68 2.09
C LYS A 20 -15.48 -12.89 2.78
N LEU A 21 -14.84 -13.37 3.85
CA LEU A 21 -15.31 -14.49 4.66
C LEU A 21 -16.52 -14.11 5.50
N GLU A 22 -16.48 -12.96 6.18
CA GLU A 22 -17.61 -12.44 6.97
C GLU A 22 -18.86 -12.18 6.13
N ASP A 23 -18.68 -11.58 4.95
CA ASP A 23 -19.78 -11.33 4.00
C ASP A 23 -20.32 -12.63 3.36
N ARG A 24 -19.71 -13.79 3.64
CA ARG A 24 -20.05 -15.11 3.05
C ARG A 24 -20.00 -15.12 1.52
N LYS A 25 -19.13 -14.29 0.94
CA LYS A 25 -18.97 -14.15 -0.52
C LYS A 25 -17.69 -14.82 -1.03
N TRP A 26 -17.10 -15.72 -0.24
CA TRP A 26 -15.85 -16.37 -0.57
C TRP A 26 -15.94 -17.16 -1.88
N HIS A 27 -14.91 -17.05 -2.71
CA HIS A 27 -14.73 -17.89 -3.89
C HIS A 27 -13.34 -18.51 -3.79
N SER A 28 -13.26 -19.84 -3.77
CA SER A 28 -11.99 -20.54 -3.60
C SER A 28 -11.02 -20.22 -4.75
N MET A 29 -9.73 -20.28 -4.42
CA MET A 29 -8.63 -20.21 -5.39
C MET A 29 -8.70 -21.40 -6.35
N ALA A 30 -8.22 -21.20 -7.57
CA ALA A 30 -8.14 -22.24 -8.60
C ALA A 30 -6.69 -22.47 -9.00
N SER A 31 -6.34 -23.72 -9.28
CA SER A 31 -5.08 -24.03 -9.96
C SER A 31 -5.20 -23.59 -11.43
N LEU A 32 -4.32 -22.67 -11.85
CA LEU A 32 -4.34 -22.08 -13.18
C LEU A 32 -3.09 -22.48 -13.98
N SER A 33 -3.18 -22.37 -15.30
CA SER A 33 -2.04 -22.40 -16.21
C SER A 33 -2.01 -21.10 -17.01
N CYS A 34 -0.83 -20.56 -17.30
CA CYS A 34 -0.70 -19.31 -18.07
C CYS A 34 -0.29 -19.54 -19.53
N ILE A 35 0.41 -20.64 -19.82
CA ILE A 35 1.06 -20.86 -21.14
C ILE A 35 0.09 -21.48 -22.15
N ARG A 36 -1.00 -22.13 -21.69
CA ARG A 36 -1.95 -22.78 -22.59
C ARG A 36 -2.92 -21.77 -23.19
N LYS A 37 -3.18 -21.85 -24.49
CA LYS A 37 -4.11 -20.95 -25.20
C LYS A 37 -5.56 -21.04 -24.69
N ASN A 38 -5.97 -22.18 -24.13
CA ASN A 38 -7.31 -22.42 -23.60
C ASN A 38 -7.39 -22.26 -22.07
N SER A 39 -6.43 -21.56 -21.47
CA SER A 39 -6.43 -21.29 -20.03
C SER A 39 -7.64 -20.46 -19.63
N LYS A 40 -8.30 -20.84 -18.54
CA LYS A 40 -9.39 -20.07 -17.96
C LYS A 40 -8.86 -19.20 -16.83
N PRO A 41 -9.32 -17.94 -16.69
CA PRO A 41 -8.93 -17.10 -15.56
C PRO A 41 -9.59 -17.60 -14.27
N TRP A 42 -9.09 -17.13 -13.13
CA TRP A 42 -9.76 -17.36 -11.84
C TRP A 42 -11.09 -16.62 -11.80
N GLN A 43 -12.20 -17.36 -11.69
CA GLN A 43 -13.55 -16.82 -11.72
C GLN A 43 -13.83 -15.87 -10.54
N GLY A 44 -13.23 -16.12 -9.38
CA GLY A 44 -13.32 -15.24 -8.21
C GLY A 44 -12.48 -13.96 -8.30
N GLY A 45 -11.58 -13.85 -9.30
CA GLY A 45 -10.56 -12.80 -9.36
C GLY A 45 -11.15 -11.39 -9.44
N ARG A 46 -12.20 -11.19 -10.25
CA ARG A 46 -12.85 -9.88 -10.37
C ARG A 46 -13.42 -9.42 -9.04
N SER A 47 -14.12 -10.31 -8.33
CA SER A 47 -14.74 -9.96 -7.06
C SER A 47 -13.72 -9.72 -5.95
N MET A 48 -12.63 -10.51 -5.91
CA MET A 48 -11.54 -10.29 -4.96
C MET A 48 -10.83 -8.96 -5.21
N LEU A 49 -10.52 -8.65 -6.48
CA LEU A 49 -9.91 -7.37 -6.86
C LEU A 49 -10.76 -6.17 -6.42
N GLU A 50 -12.08 -6.23 -6.62
CA GLU A 50 -12.99 -5.17 -6.16
C GLU A 50 -13.05 -5.05 -4.64
N THR A 51 -13.00 -6.15 -3.90
CA THR A 51 -12.93 -6.11 -2.42
C THR A 51 -11.62 -5.46 -1.95
N ILE A 52 -10.48 -5.83 -2.54
CA ILE A 52 -9.17 -5.25 -2.19
C ILE A 52 -9.14 -3.76 -2.55
N LYS A 53 -9.59 -3.40 -3.76
CA LYS A 53 -9.58 -2.01 -4.26
C LYS A 53 -10.41 -1.07 -3.38
N LYS A 54 -11.53 -1.55 -2.84
CA LYS A 54 -12.40 -0.77 -1.93
C LYS A 54 -11.97 -0.82 -0.47
N GLY A 55 -10.94 -1.61 -0.15
CA GLY A 55 -10.36 -1.66 1.19
C GLY A 55 -9.41 -0.50 1.44
N GLY A 56 -9.18 -0.20 2.71
CA GLY A 56 -8.17 0.73 3.18
C GLY A 56 -7.65 0.29 4.54
N VAL A 57 -6.39 0.59 4.84
CA VAL A 57 -5.76 0.29 6.13
C VAL A 57 -4.88 1.44 6.59
N ASN A 58 -4.76 1.60 7.89
CA ASN A 58 -3.77 2.48 8.51
C ASN A 58 -2.59 1.64 9.01
N GLY A 59 -1.41 1.87 8.44
CA GLY A 59 -0.20 1.07 8.65
C GLY A 59 1.06 1.94 8.77
N LEU A 60 2.21 1.38 8.39
CA LEU A 60 3.52 2.01 8.52
C LEU A 60 3.72 3.18 7.55
N THR A 61 2.97 3.22 6.46
CA THR A 61 2.99 4.31 5.47
C THR A 61 1.93 5.39 5.73
N GLY A 62 1.16 5.26 6.81
CA GLY A 62 -0.08 5.99 7.03
C GLY A 62 -1.25 5.25 6.39
N GLU A 63 -2.08 5.93 5.62
CA GLU A 63 -3.23 5.32 4.96
C GLU A 63 -2.85 4.70 3.61
N LEU A 64 -2.99 3.37 3.50
CA LEU A 64 -2.91 2.63 2.24
C LEU A 64 -4.32 2.28 1.76
N GLU A 65 -4.70 2.86 0.62
CA GLU A 65 -5.96 2.61 -0.08
C GLU A 65 -5.76 2.69 -1.60
N PHE A 66 -6.82 2.43 -2.38
CA PHE A 66 -6.78 2.55 -3.83
C PHE A 66 -7.90 3.45 -4.36
N GLY A 67 -7.52 4.45 -5.16
CA GLY A 67 -8.46 5.30 -5.89
C GLY A 67 -9.15 4.60 -7.05
N GLU A 68 -10.00 5.33 -7.78
CA GLU A 68 -10.75 4.76 -8.91
C GLU A 68 -9.85 4.25 -10.05
N ASN A 69 -8.68 4.86 -10.25
CA ASN A 69 -7.66 4.38 -11.19
C ASN A 69 -6.84 3.18 -10.68
N GLY A 70 -7.05 2.74 -9.43
CA GLY A 70 -6.32 1.63 -8.81
C GLY A 70 -4.94 1.99 -8.23
N GLY A 71 -4.58 3.27 -8.17
CA GLY A 71 -3.36 3.75 -7.53
C GLY A 71 -3.60 4.22 -6.10
N ASN A 72 -2.57 4.16 -5.25
CA ASN A 72 -2.59 4.80 -3.94
C ASN A 72 -2.41 6.32 -4.11
N PRO A 73 -3.37 7.16 -3.67
CA PRO A 73 -3.27 8.62 -3.78
C PRO A 73 -2.41 9.26 -2.69
N ASN A 74 -2.11 8.54 -1.60
CA ASN A 74 -1.58 9.13 -0.38
C ASN A 74 -0.05 9.22 -0.40
N VAL A 75 0.48 10.45 -0.34
CA VAL A 75 1.91 10.73 -0.23
C VAL A 75 2.14 12.06 0.47
N HIS A 76 3.16 12.10 1.34
CA HIS A 76 3.59 13.32 2.03
C HIS A 76 5.11 13.46 1.90
N PHE A 77 5.58 14.70 1.80
CA PHE A 77 7.00 15.03 1.73
C PHE A 77 7.30 16.09 2.79
N GLU A 78 8.49 16.01 3.38
CA GLU A 78 9.06 17.08 4.19
C GLU A 78 10.19 17.78 3.42
N ILE A 79 10.32 19.08 3.63
CA ILE A 79 11.40 19.89 3.06
C ILE A 79 12.21 20.43 4.24
N LEU A 80 13.41 19.90 4.43
CA LEU A 80 14.31 20.28 5.52
C LEU A 80 15.38 21.24 5.01
N GLY A 81 15.53 22.38 5.69
CA GLY A 81 16.59 23.35 5.42
C GLY A 81 17.58 23.37 6.57
N THR A 82 18.86 23.16 6.29
CA THR A 82 19.90 23.44 7.28
C THR A 82 20.07 24.95 7.43
N ASN A 83 20.42 25.40 8.63
CA ASN A 83 20.86 26.77 8.86
C ASN A 83 22.32 26.74 9.32
N TYR A 84 23.04 27.82 9.04
CA TYR A 84 24.41 28.03 9.49
C TYR A 84 24.53 29.50 9.91
N GLY A 85 25.05 29.74 11.11
CA GLY A 85 25.37 31.09 11.60
C GLY A 85 26.88 31.18 11.83
N GLU A 86 27.54 32.14 11.18
CA GLU A 86 28.89 32.52 11.59
C GLU A 86 28.80 33.28 12.91
N GLU A 87 29.43 32.77 13.98
CA GLU A 87 29.70 33.60 15.16
C GLU A 87 30.72 34.69 14.78
N LEU A 88 30.22 35.80 14.22
CA LEU A 88 30.97 37.05 14.12
C LEU A 88 31.04 37.67 15.51
N GLY A 89 32.08 37.28 16.26
CA GLY A 89 32.71 38.15 17.24
C GLY A 89 32.66 37.69 18.69
N ARG A 90 33.72 37.01 19.11
CA ARG A 90 34.56 37.49 20.22
C ARG A 90 35.96 36.92 20.08
N GLY A 91 36.78 37.63 19.31
CA GLY A 91 38.20 37.62 19.55
C GLY A 91 38.42 38.03 21.00
N VAL A 92 38.82 37.07 21.83
CA VAL A 92 39.51 37.34 23.10
C VAL A 92 40.83 38.00 22.69
N ARG A 93 40.83 39.33 22.60
CA ARG A 93 42.06 40.10 22.67
C ARG A 93 42.51 40.11 24.13
N LYS A 94 43.80 39.82 24.30
CA LYS A 94 44.58 39.72 25.55
C LYS A 94 44.27 40.83 26.55
#